data_AF-A0A959LGG9-F1
#
_entry.id   AF-A0A959LGG9-F1
#
_cell.length_a   1.000
_cell.length_b   1.000
_cell.length_c   1.000
_cell.angle_alpha   90.00
_cell.angle_beta   90.00
_cell.angle_gamma   90.00
#
_symmetry.space_group_name_H-M   'P 1'
#
loop_
_entity.id
_entity.type
_entity.pdbx_description
1 polymer ?
#
loop_
_entity_poly.entity_id
_entity_poly.type
_entity_poly.pdbx_seq_one_letter_code
_entity_poly.pdbx_strand_id
1 'polypeptide(L)'
;NGEYSFYQVLAILVLVWANDTGAYLTGMRWGKRLLLPQISPKKTWEGWMGGMVLTMLTGRLIAHFLDSWSVVDGLVIAALVSVWGPLGDLVESMLKREFEVKDSGQLLPGHGGVLDRFDAFLFALPPVALYWLVIR
;
A
#
# COMPACT_ATOMS: atom_id res chain seq x y z
N ASN A 1 -5.19 -28.92 -0.67
CA ASN A 1 -4.03 -29.01 0.24
C ASN A 1 -3.44 -27.62 0.39
N GLY A 2 -3.95 -26.85 1.35
CA GLY A 2 -3.53 -25.46 1.56
C GLY A 2 -2.23 -25.40 2.32
N GLU A 3 -1.10 -25.61 1.63
CA GLU A 3 0.18 -25.23 2.19
C GLU A 3 0.22 -23.71 2.26
N TYR A 4 0.31 -23.18 3.49
CA TYR A 4 0.51 -21.76 3.71
C TYR A 4 1.84 -21.33 3.06
N SER A 5 1.74 -20.44 2.07
CA SER A 5 2.91 -19.88 1.39
C SER A 5 3.14 -18.44 1.87
N PHE A 6 4.10 -18.27 2.77
CA PHE A 6 4.46 -16.94 3.30
C PHE A 6 4.92 -15.98 2.19
N TYR A 7 5.37 -16.51 1.04
CA TYR A 7 5.81 -15.74 -0.12
C TYR A 7 4.71 -14.81 -0.67
N GLN A 8 3.43 -15.19 -0.57
CA GLN A 8 2.32 -14.37 -1.04
C GLN A 8 2.12 -13.14 -0.14
N VAL A 9 2.19 -13.34 1.18
CA VAL A 9 2.09 -12.25 2.15
C VAL A 9 3.29 -11.30 2.00
N LEU A 10 4.49 -11.85 1.83
CA LEU A 10 5.69 -11.07 1.58
C LEU A 10 5.58 -10.28 0.26
N ALA A 11 5.03 -10.86 -0.80
CA ALA A 11 4.80 -10.18 -2.06
C ALA A 11 3.87 -8.96 -1.89
N ILE A 12 2.79 -9.09 -1.09
CA ILE A 12 1.90 -7.96 -0.79
C ILE A 12 2.64 -6.86 -0.03
N LEU A 13 3.48 -7.21 0.96
CA LEU A 13 4.31 -6.22 1.67
C LEU A 13 5.26 -5.48 0.72
N VAL A 14 5.91 -6.20 -0.19
CA VAL A 14 6.79 -5.59 -1.20
C VAL A 14 6.01 -4.66 -2.12
N LEU A 15 4.77 -5.00 -2.50
CA LEU A 15 3.91 -4.13 -3.30
C LEU A 15 3.52 -2.85 -2.55
N VAL A 16 3.22 -2.93 -1.25
CA VAL A 16 2.95 -1.76 -0.41
C VAL A 16 4.18 -0.86 -0.36
N TRP A 17 5.36 -1.42 -0.05
CA TRP A 17 6.60 -0.65 0.01
C TRP A 17 6.98 -0.03 -1.35
N ALA A 18 6.74 -0.75 -2.44
CA ALA A 18 6.91 -0.21 -3.78
C ALA A 18 5.95 0.95 -4.05
N ASN A 19 4.70 0.87 -3.58
CA ASN A 19 3.74 1.96 -3.72
C ASN A 19 4.20 3.21 -2.97
N ASP A 20 4.58 3.07 -1.71
CA ASP A 20 5.03 4.17 -0.86
C ASP A 20 6.29 4.82 -1.43
N THR A 21 7.24 3.99 -1.88
CA THR A 21 8.49 4.46 -2.50
C THR A 21 8.20 5.24 -3.78
N GLY A 22 7.35 4.69 -4.65
CA GLY A 22 6.98 5.34 -5.91
C GLY A 22 6.27 6.66 -5.64
N ALA A 23 5.32 6.66 -4.71
CA ALA A 23 4.56 7.85 -4.33
C ALA A 23 5.41 8.93 -3.69
N TYR A 24 6.37 8.54 -2.85
CA TYR A 24 7.34 9.45 -2.25
C TYR A 24 8.25 10.09 -3.30
N LEU A 25 8.84 9.28 -4.18
CA LEU A 25 9.78 9.75 -5.20
C LEU A 25 9.10 10.68 -6.22
N THR A 26 7.92 10.30 -6.73
CA THR A 26 7.20 11.15 -7.69
C THR A 26 6.54 12.35 -7.01
N GLY A 27 6.00 12.17 -5.81
CA GLY A 27 5.40 13.24 -5.03
C GLY A 27 6.41 14.33 -4.67
N MET A 28 7.64 13.96 -4.31
CA MET A 28 8.70 14.93 -4.02
C MET A 28 9.17 15.68 -5.28
N ARG A 29 9.33 14.98 -6.41
CA ARG A 29 9.91 15.56 -7.63
C ARG A 29 8.91 16.36 -8.46
N TRP A 30 7.66 15.90 -8.51
CA TRP A 30 6.65 16.42 -9.43
C TRP A 30 5.31 16.73 -8.76
N GLY A 31 5.18 16.56 -7.45
CA GLY A 31 3.95 16.82 -6.72
C GLY A 31 3.52 18.28 -6.82
N LYS A 32 2.32 18.50 -7.36
CA LYS A 32 1.73 19.84 -7.49
C LYS A 32 0.31 19.88 -6.92
N ARG A 33 -0.46 18.83 -7.16
CA ARG A 33 -1.86 18.76 -6.74
C ARG A 33 -1.98 17.91 -5.50
N LEU A 34 -2.25 18.56 -4.36
CA LEU A 34 -2.51 17.87 -3.11
C LEU A 34 -3.76 16.98 -3.23
N LEU A 35 -3.67 15.78 -2.64
CA LEU A 35 -4.73 14.78 -2.66
C LEU A 35 -5.84 15.16 -1.66
N LEU A 36 -5.49 15.26 -0.38
CA LEU A 36 -6.39 15.57 0.73
C LEU A 36 -5.68 16.47 1.77
N PRO A 37 -5.58 17.79 1.52
CA PRO A 37 -4.79 18.71 2.36
C PRO A 37 -5.18 18.73 3.84
N GLN A 38 -6.46 18.56 4.13
CA GLN A 38 -7.01 18.62 5.49
C GLN A 38 -6.59 17.41 6.36
N ILE A 39 -6.35 16.26 5.72
CA ILE A 39 -6.03 15.00 6.39
C ILE A 39 -4.52 14.74 6.30
N SER A 40 -3.97 14.84 5.09
CA SER A 40 -2.57 14.55 4.77
C SER A 40 -1.98 15.65 3.87
N PRO A 41 -1.29 16.64 4.46
CA PRO A 41 -0.86 17.86 3.74
C PRO A 41 0.27 17.63 2.73
N LYS A 42 0.86 16.42 2.69
CA LYS A 42 2.00 16.08 1.83
C LYS A 42 1.66 15.11 0.69
N LYS A 43 0.49 14.46 0.73
CA LYS A 43 0.10 13.51 -0.31
C LYS A 43 -0.38 14.26 -1.55
N THR A 44 0.08 13.83 -2.73
CA THR A 44 -0.25 14.44 -4.02
C THR A 44 -0.81 13.41 -4.99
N TRP A 45 -1.61 13.88 -5.95
CA TRP A 45 -2.12 13.05 -7.04
C TRP A 45 -0.99 12.49 -7.91
N GLU A 46 0.03 13.30 -8.19
CA GLU A 46 1.22 12.86 -8.94
C GLU A 46 2.04 11.81 -8.17
N GLY A 47 2.09 11.95 -6.84
CA GLY A 47 2.58 10.94 -5.93
C GLY A 47 1.84 9.62 -6.14
N TRP A 48 0.54 9.62 -5.91
CA TRP A 48 -0.29 8.42 -6.04
C TRP A 48 -0.14 7.71 -7.40
N MET A 49 -0.16 8.47 -8.51
CA MET A 49 0.05 7.91 -9.85
C MET A 49 1.43 7.26 -10.02
N GLY A 50 2.48 7.88 -9.48
CA GLY A 50 3.83 7.33 -9.52
C GLY A 50 3.98 6.07 -8.67
N GLY A 51 3.34 6.05 -7.49
CA GLY A 51 3.19 4.86 -6.67
C GLY A 51 2.52 3.73 -7.44
N MET A 52 1.37 4.01 -8.07
CA MET A 52 0.64 3.04 -8.88
C MET A 52 1.50 2.44 -9.99
N VAL A 53 2.21 3.27 -10.78
CA VAL A 53 3.08 2.77 -11.85
C VAL A 53 4.17 1.85 -11.30
N LEU A 54 4.85 2.24 -10.21
CA LEU A 54 5.92 1.42 -9.63
C LEU A 54 5.37 0.11 -9.05
N THR A 55 4.22 0.14 -8.39
CA THR A 55 3.54 -1.06 -7.87
C THR A 55 3.16 -2.01 -9.00
N MET A 56 2.63 -1.51 -10.13
CA MET A 56 2.27 -2.32 -11.29
C MET A 56 3.48 -3.03 -11.91
N LEU A 57 4.61 -2.30 -12.08
CA LEU A 57 5.86 -2.89 -12.55
C LEU A 57 6.38 -3.96 -11.58
N THR A 58 6.28 -3.69 -10.29
CA THR A 58 6.70 -4.62 -9.23
C THR A 58 5.82 -5.87 -9.22
N GLY A 59 4.49 -5.74 -9.35
CA GLY A 59 3.57 -6.88 -9.42
C GLY A 59 3.82 -7.79 -10.63
N ARG A 60 4.11 -7.19 -11.79
CA ARG A 60 4.53 -7.95 -12.97
C ARG A 60 5.86 -8.68 -12.74
N LEU A 61 6.82 -8.04 -12.07
CA LEU A 61 8.11 -8.66 -11.75
C LEU A 61 7.96 -9.81 -10.75
N ILE A 62 7.15 -9.62 -9.70
CA ILE A 62 6.85 -10.65 -8.70
C ILE A 62 6.19 -11.87 -9.36
N ALA A 63 5.24 -11.67 -10.27
CA ALA A 63 4.60 -12.76 -11.02
C ALA A 63 5.57 -13.54 -11.92
N HIS A 64 6.76 -13.00 -12.22
CA HIS A 64 7.79 -13.75 -12.93
C HIS A 64 8.58 -14.70 -12.00
N PHE A 65 8.69 -14.36 -10.70
CA PHE A 65 9.46 -15.14 -9.73
C PHE A 65 8.60 -16.06 -8.86
N LEU A 66 7.32 -15.72 -8.64
CA LEU A 66 6.37 -16.58 -7.95
C LEU A 66 5.55 -17.37 -8.97
N ASP A 67 5.88 -18.66 -9.14
CA ASP A 67 5.12 -19.58 -10.00
C ASP A 67 3.63 -19.66 -9.63
N SER A 68 3.30 -19.37 -8.37
CA SER A 68 1.91 -19.33 -7.91
C SER A 68 1.12 -18.15 -8.48
N TRP A 69 1.73 -17.12 -9.05
CA TRP A 69 1.06 -15.93 -9.56
C TRP A 69 1.14 -15.88 -11.09
N SER A 70 -0.01 -15.77 -11.76
CA SER A 70 -0.01 -15.40 -13.18
C SER A 70 0.37 -13.92 -13.33
N VAL A 71 0.76 -13.50 -14.53
CA VAL A 71 0.99 -12.06 -14.80
C VAL A 71 -0.28 -11.23 -14.53
N VAL A 72 -1.46 -11.78 -14.84
CA VAL A 72 -2.73 -11.11 -14.58
C VAL A 72 -2.93 -10.90 -13.08
N ASP A 73 -2.63 -11.93 -12.28
CA ASP A 73 -2.74 -11.86 -10.82
C ASP A 73 -1.82 -10.81 -10.23
N GLY A 74 -0.55 -10.80 -10.65
CA GLY A 74 0.41 -9.80 -10.21
C GLY A 74 -0.05 -8.37 -10.52
N LEU A 75 -0.65 -8.13 -11.69
CA LEU A 75 -1.18 -6.82 -12.08
C LEU A 75 -2.47 -6.45 -11.32
N VAL A 76 -3.39 -7.40 -11.13
CA VAL A 76 -4.63 -7.14 -10.39
C VAL A 76 -4.33 -6.85 -8.92
N ILE A 77 -3.49 -7.67 -8.28
CA ILE A 77 -3.09 -7.47 -6.89
C ILE A 77 -2.33 -6.14 -6.74
N ALA A 78 -1.42 -5.82 -7.67
CA ALA A 78 -0.74 -4.53 -7.68
C ALA A 78 -1.71 -3.35 -7.80
N ALA A 79 -2.72 -3.45 -8.67
CA ALA A 79 -3.75 -2.42 -8.81
C ALA A 79 -4.55 -2.25 -7.51
N LEU A 80 -4.97 -3.36 -6.89
CA LEU A 80 -5.67 -3.33 -5.60
C LEU A 80 -4.82 -2.67 -4.52
N VAL A 81 -3.55 -3.09 -4.35
CA VAL A 81 -2.64 -2.48 -3.37
C VAL A 81 -2.45 -0.99 -3.62
N SER A 82 -2.30 -0.56 -4.88
CA SER A 82 -2.11 0.85 -5.23
C SER A 82 -3.30 1.76 -4.93
N VAL A 83 -4.49 1.19 -4.75
CA VAL A 83 -5.71 1.92 -4.38
C VAL A 83 -5.93 1.82 -2.88
N TRP A 84 -5.96 0.60 -2.35
CA TRP A 84 -6.36 0.34 -0.97
C TRP A 84 -5.27 0.65 0.05
N GLY A 85 -3.99 0.52 -0.30
CA GLY A 85 -2.88 0.93 0.56
C GLY A 85 -2.94 2.43 0.90
N PRO A 86 -2.90 3.32 -0.10
CA PRO A 86 -3.02 4.76 0.13
C PRO A 86 -4.31 5.19 0.83
N LEU A 87 -5.42 4.47 0.64
CA LEU A 87 -6.67 4.68 1.38
C LEU A 87 -6.52 4.32 2.86
N GLY A 88 -5.84 3.22 3.18
CA GLY A 88 -5.53 2.82 4.56
C GLY A 88 -4.79 3.91 5.33
N ASP A 89 -3.70 4.41 4.77
CA ASP A 89 -2.96 5.54 5.35
C ASP A 89 -3.82 6.79 5.55
N LEU A 90 -4.77 7.05 4.65
CA LEU A 90 -5.65 8.21 4.75
C LEU A 90 -6.66 8.01 5.88
N VAL A 91 -7.23 6.82 6.02
CA VAL A 91 -8.13 6.48 7.14
C VAL A 91 -7.37 6.57 8.45
N GLU A 92 -6.15 6.04 8.52
CA GLU A 92 -5.29 6.13 9.69
C GLU A 92 -4.93 7.59 10.02
N SER A 93 -4.59 8.38 9.01
CA SER A 93 -4.40 9.83 9.15
C SER A 93 -5.66 10.54 9.65
N MET A 94 -6.86 10.16 9.20
CA MET A 94 -8.13 10.72 9.66
C MET A 94 -8.38 10.40 11.13
N LEU A 95 -8.19 9.14 11.54
CA LEU A 95 -8.34 8.70 12.93
C LEU A 95 -7.41 9.51 13.84
N LYS A 96 -6.16 9.72 13.43
CA LYS A 96 -5.21 10.53 14.21
C LYS A 96 -5.68 11.98 14.39
N ARG A 97 -6.32 12.59 13.38
CA ARG A 97 -6.89 13.94 13.49
C ARG A 97 -8.08 14.00 14.43
N GLU A 98 -8.94 13.00 14.39
CA GLU A 98 -10.12 12.93 15.27
C GLU A 98 -9.71 12.85 16.75
N PHE A 99 -8.65 12.09 17.06
CA PHE A 99 -8.14 11.97 18.43
C PHE A 99 -7.09 13.03 18.81
N GLU A 100 -6.87 14.04 17.97
CA GLU A 100 -5.87 15.09 18.17
C GLU A 100 -4.43 14.57 18.42
N VAL A 101 -4.12 13.37 17.92
CA VAL A 101 -2.80 12.74 18.02
C VAL A 101 -2.05 12.82 16.70
N LYS A 102 -0.72 12.68 16.77
CA LYS A 102 0.13 12.67 15.57
C LYS A 102 0.56 11.27 15.15
N ASP A 103 0.86 10.43 16.13
CA ASP A 103 1.29 9.04 15.95
C ASP A 103 0.28 8.13 16.66
N SER A 104 0.04 6.93 16.14
CA SER A 104 -0.94 6.01 16.71
C SER A 104 -0.50 5.40 18.05
N GLY A 105 0.74 5.66 18.46
CA GLY A 105 1.37 5.15 19.68
C GLY A 105 2.87 5.44 19.72
N GLN A 106 3.55 4.91 20.74
CA GLN A 106 5.00 5.10 20.96
C GLN A 106 5.77 3.77 21.03
N LEU A 107 5.15 2.68 20.60
CA LEU A 107 5.69 1.34 20.81
C LEU A 107 6.99 1.09 20.03
N LEU A 108 7.19 1.78 18.90
CA LEU A 108 8.43 1.69 18.11
C LEU A 108 9.23 3.00 18.28
N PRO A 109 10.36 2.98 19.01
CA PRO A 109 11.17 4.17 19.22
C PRO A 109 11.58 4.82 17.90
N GLY A 110 11.23 6.11 17.74
CA GLY A 110 11.51 6.89 16.54
C GLY A 110 10.64 6.57 15.31
N HIS A 111 9.70 5.63 15.41
CA HIS A 111 8.90 5.14 14.28
C HIS A 111 7.38 5.26 14.48
N GLY A 112 6.92 5.77 15.62
CA GLY A 112 5.50 5.95 15.92
C GLY A 112 4.85 4.67 16.45
N GLY A 113 3.57 4.48 16.13
CA GLY A 113 2.82 3.31 16.51
C GLY A 113 2.99 2.14 15.54
N VAL A 114 2.51 0.97 15.97
CA VAL A 114 2.44 -0.23 15.10
C VAL A 114 1.45 0.00 13.96
N LEU A 115 0.35 0.72 14.22
CA LEU A 115 -0.66 0.98 13.20
C LEU A 115 -0.12 1.87 12.07
N ASP A 116 0.72 2.88 12.39
CA ASP A 116 1.41 3.72 11.40
C ASP A 116 2.33 2.92 10.43
N ARG A 117 2.56 1.62 10.69
CA ARG A 117 3.43 0.75 9.89
C ARG A 117 2.69 -0.31 9.11
N PHE A 118 1.46 -0.60 9.51
CA PHE A 118 0.65 -1.68 8.94
C PHE A 118 -0.69 -1.19 8.40
N ASP A 119 -1.03 0.08 8.50
CA ASP A 119 -2.26 0.68 7.98
C ASP A 119 -2.51 0.38 6.48
N ALA A 120 -1.58 0.74 5.59
CA ALA A 120 -1.69 0.42 4.16
C ALA A 120 -1.82 -1.09 3.91
N PHE A 121 -1.02 -1.89 4.61
CA PHE A 121 -1.02 -3.34 4.46
C PHE A 121 -2.35 -3.95 4.90
N LEU A 122 -2.84 -3.60 6.09
CA LEU A 122 -4.09 -4.08 6.65
C LEU A 122 -5.29 -3.70 5.77
N PHE A 123 -5.28 -2.51 5.17
CA PHE A 123 -6.34 -2.10 4.25
C PHE A 123 -6.26 -2.78 2.88
N ALA A 124 -5.06 -3.12 2.41
CA ALA A 124 -4.88 -3.86 1.16
C ALA A 124 -5.28 -5.34 1.27
N LEU A 125 -5.24 -5.93 2.48
CA LEU A 125 -5.53 -7.36 2.67
C LEU A 125 -6.96 -7.78 2.28
N PRO A 126 -8.05 -7.15 2.76
CA PRO A 126 -9.42 -7.56 2.40
C PRO A 126 -9.71 -7.66 0.89
N PRO A 127 -9.39 -6.65 0.05
CA PRO A 127 -9.66 -6.74 -1.38
C PRO A 127 -8.76 -7.77 -2.08
N VAL A 128 -7.50 -7.93 -1.66
CA VAL A 128 -6.61 -8.95 -2.21
C VAL A 128 -7.07 -10.36 -1.83
N ALA A 129 -7.48 -10.57 -0.58
CA ALA A 129 -8.05 -11.83 -0.12
C ALA A 129 -9.35 -12.16 -0.86
N LEU A 130 -10.23 -11.17 -1.08
CA LEU A 130 -11.45 -11.36 -1.85
C LEU A 130 -11.16 -11.79 -3.29
N TYR A 131 -10.21 -11.12 -3.95
CA TYR A 131 -9.75 -11.52 -5.29
C TYR A 131 -9.26 -12.97 -5.29
N TRP A 132 -8.42 -13.35 -4.32
CA TRP A 132 -7.86 -14.69 -4.23
C TRP A 132 -8.90 -15.77 -3.88
N LEU A 133 -9.95 -15.44 -3.14
CA LEU A 133 -10.98 -16.42 -2.73
C LEU A 133 -12.08 -16.62 -3.76
N VAL A 134 -12.37 -15.60 -4.58
CA VAL A 134 -13.52 -15.60 -5.50
C VAL A 134 -13.09 -15.86 -6.95
N ILE A 135 -11.93 -15.36 -7.35
CA ILE A 135 -11.48 -15.40 -8.75
C ILE A 135 -10.38 -16.46 -8.95
N ARG A 136 -9.57 -16.73 -7.92
CA ARG A 136 -8.52 -17.77 -7.93
C ARG A 136 -8.98 -19.01 -7.17
#